data_AF-A0A9E3BXF6-F1
#
_entry.id   AF-A0A9E3BXF6-F1
#
_cell.length_a   1.000
_cell.length_b   1.000
_cell.length_c   1.000
_cell.angle_alpha   90.00
_cell.angle_beta   90.00
_cell.angle_gamma   90.00
#
_symmetry.space_group_name_H-M   'P 1'
#
loop_
_entity.id
_entity.type
_entity.pdbx_description
1 polymer ?
#
loop_
_entity_poly.entity_id
_entity_poly.type
_entity_poly.pdbx_seq_one_letter_code
_entity_poly.pdbx_strand_id
1 'polypeptide(L)'
;MRVHSNATTNKKQRQHIRHSSATCRELAAEMHVSPATVCTWKHRGSPEDRSSKPQEPAYAFSEAEQALILSRRRKGLALDDLVDAVQVPLPQAKRATVHRVLVRHQVNRLSQMSPGQGDSPRAPEDKGAPQKNTFKDYGPGFVHMDCFYLPKLDGTRRYCFVAIDRATRLAFLWVSDHKDAAAATDFLRKCLAFFPFRVTKLLTDNGREFALKGFRNRWGNRLRVKHALEALCEAWGIEHRTTKPYTPKTNGLVERMNGLTKEATTKVHRYQSVQEMKDDLHGWFVRYNFYRPHRRIGKKTPYEAALLWYEKDPSLFTREPTALLVYRS
;
A
#
# COMPACT_ATOMS: atom_id res chain seq x y z
N MET A 1 -12.29 22.37 -38.20
CA MET A 1 -11.43 21.26 -38.66
C MET A 1 -10.15 21.26 -37.82
N ARG A 2 -9.92 20.27 -36.97
CA ARG A 2 -8.66 20.16 -36.21
C ARG A 2 -7.62 19.47 -37.09
N VAL A 3 -6.84 20.26 -37.82
CA VAL A 3 -5.63 19.77 -38.50
C VAL A 3 -4.55 19.60 -37.44
N HIS A 4 -3.83 18.48 -37.44
CA HIS A 4 -2.70 18.28 -36.53
C HIS A 4 -1.64 19.37 -36.80
N SER A 5 -1.15 20.06 -35.77
CA SER A 5 -0.26 21.24 -35.92
C SER A 5 1.02 20.96 -36.71
N ASN A 6 1.45 19.70 -36.74
CA ASN A 6 2.67 19.25 -37.42
C ASN A 6 2.39 18.54 -38.76
N ALA A 7 1.16 18.61 -39.30
CA ALA A 7 0.84 17.98 -40.57
C ALA A 7 1.49 18.72 -41.74
N THR A 8 2.42 18.07 -42.44
CA THR A 8 3.13 18.64 -43.60
C THR A 8 2.23 18.85 -44.82
N THR A 9 1.06 18.18 -44.86
CA THR A 9 0.06 18.35 -45.91
C THR A 9 -1.31 18.68 -45.32
N ASN A 10 -1.99 19.69 -45.87
CA ASN A 10 -3.35 20.05 -45.52
C ASN A 10 -4.40 19.29 -46.37
N LYS A 11 -5.69 19.40 -46.03
CA LYS A 11 -6.77 18.68 -46.73
C LYS A 11 -6.83 18.98 -48.24
N LYS A 12 -6.62 20.24 -48.64
CA LYS A 12 -6.64 20.65 -50.06
C LYS A 12 -5.46 20.04 -50.82
N GLN A 13 -4.27 20.08 -50.24
CA GLN A 13 -3.06 19.45 -50.77
C GLN A 13 -3.23 17.93 -50.93
N ARG A 14 -3.86 17.25 -49.98
CA ARG A 14 -4.16 15.81 -50.08
C ARG A 14 -5.21 15.50 -51.15
N GLN A 15 -6.20 16.36 -51.32
CA GLN A 15 -7.15 16.24 -52.43
C GLN A 15 -6.44 16.42 -53.78
N HIS A 16 -5.55 17.41 -53.90
CA HIS A 16 -4.76 17.62 -55.10
C HIS A 16 -3.89 16.40 -55.45
N ILE A 17 -3.14 15.86 -54.47
CA ILE A 17 -2.34 14.62 -54.65
C ILE A 17 -3.18 13.46 -55.21
N ARG A 18 -4.43 13.32 -54.75
CA ARG A 18 -5.32 12.21 -55.13
C ARG A 18 -5.88 12.33 -56.54
N HIS A 19 -6.16 13.54 -57.00
CA HIS A 19 -6.74 13.77 -58.34
C HIS A 19 -5.68 14.00 -59.41
N SER A 20 -4.40 14.17 -59.03
CA SER A 20 -3.31 14.38 -59.98
C SER A 20 -2.85 13.08 -60.65
N SER A 21 -2.67 13.14 -61.96
CA SER A 21 -2.06 12.07 -62.77
C SER A 21 -0.53 12.01 -62.63
N ALA A 22 0.12 13.06 -62.11
CA ALA A 22 1.57 13.14 -61.94
C ALA A 22 2.11 12.07 -60.97
N THR A 23 3.36 11.66 -61.17
CA THR A 23 4.01 10.63 -60.34
C THR A 23 4.22 11.11 -58.91
N CYS A 24 4.37 10.17 -57.97
CA CYS A 24 4.63 10.50 -56.57
C CYS A 24 5.94 11.29 -56.36
N ARG A 25 6.91 11.18 -57.27
CA ARG A 25 8.18 11.93 -57.22
C ARG A 25 7.99 13.38 -57.69
N GLU A 26 7.24 13.60 -58.75
CA GLU A 26 6.92 14.94 -59.26
C GLU A 26 6.13 15.74 -58.23
N LEU A 27 5.06 15.16 -57.68
CA LEU A 27 4.24 15.77 -56.63
C LEU A 27 5.01 16.02 -55.33
N ALA A 28 5.99 15.16 -55.01
CA ALA A 28 6.85 15.34 -53.85
C ALA A 28 7.81 16.53 -54.01
N ALA A 29 8.36 16.71 -55.21
CA ALA A 29 9.20 17.84 -55.54
C ALA A 29 8.41 19.16 -55.53
N GLU A 30 7.19 19.16 -56.11
CA GLU A 30 6.29 20.32 -56.14
C GLU A 30 5.87 20.75 -54.73
N MET A 31 5.52 19.79 -53.87
CA MET A 31 4.96 20.08 -52.56
C MET A 31 5.98 20.11 -51.42
N HIS A 32 7.28 19.93 -51.73
CA HIS A 32 8.37 19.87 -50.76
C HIS A 32 8.12 18.88 -49.60
N VAL A 33 7.58 17.69 -49.93
CA VAL A 33 7.32 16.61 -48.96
C VAL A 33 7.94 15.30 -49.43
N SER A 34 8.05 14.32 -48.54
CA SER A 34 8.64 13.03 -48.92
C SER A 34 7.78 12.30 -49.98
N PRO A 35 8.39 11.61 -50.96
CA PRO A 35 7.66 10.75 -51.91
C PRO A 35 6.82 9.68 -51.22
N ALA A 36 7.25 9.16 -50.07
CA ALA A 36 6.49 8.19 -49.28
C ALA A 36 5.19 8.80 -48.72
N THR A 37 5.23 10.05 -48.26
CA THR A 37 4.05 10.79 -47.80
C THR A 37 3.06 11.00 -48.93
N VAL A 38 3.53 11.40 -50.11
CA VAL A 38 2.68 11.59 -51.31
C VAL A 38 2.04 10.27 -51.72
N CYS A 39 2.84 9.20 -51.84
CA CYS A 39 2.36 7.88 -52.23
C CYS A 39 1.29 7.35 -51.26
N THR A 40 1.52 7.52 -49.96
CA THR A 40 0.55 7.18 -48.91
C THR A 40 -0.78 7.91 -49.10
N TRP A 41 -0.75 9.22 -49.37
CA TRP A 41 -1.98 10.00 -49.56
C TRP A 41 -2.66 9.74 -50.90
N LYS A 42 -1.90 9.46 -51.95
CA LYS A 42 -2.41 9.16 -53.30
C LYS A 42 -3.25 7.87 -53.30
N HIS A 43 -2.81 6.84 -52.58
CA HIS A 43 -3.50 5.55 -52.50
C HIS A 43 -4.54 5.43 -51.36
N ARG A 44 -4.66 6.44 -50.48
CA ARG A 44 -5.69 6.44 -49.43
C ARG A 44 -7.08 6.73 -50.00
N GLY A 45 -8.09 6.03 -49.47
CA GLY A 45 -9.49 6.23 -49.86
C GLY A 45 -10.13 7.56 -49.42
N SER A 46 -9.47 8.36 -48.58
CA SER A 46 -9.98 9.65 -48.07
C SER A 46 -8.83 10.63 -47.81
N PRO A 47 -9.03 11.95 -48.00
CA PRO A 47 -8.03 12.97 -47.66
C PRO A 47 -8.01 13.33 -46.17
N GLU A 48 -8.93 12.75 -45.38
CA GLU A 48 -9.03 12.96 -43.94
C GLU A 48 -7.95 12.22 -43.16
N ASP A 49 -7.53 12.80 -42.03
CA ASP A 49 -6.63 12.13 -41.10
C ASP A 49 -7.30 10.87 -40.52
N ARG A 50 -6.60 9.74 -40.61
CA ARG A 50 -6.97 8.52 -39.91
C ARG A 50 -6.26 8.49 -38.56
N SER A 51 -6.94 8.02 -37.53
CA SER A 51 -6.29 7.78 -36.25
C SER A 51 -5.20 6.71 -36.42
N SER A 52 -3.97 7.01 -36.00
CA SER A 52 -2.89 6.03 -35.88
C SER A 52 -3.02 5.17 -34.60
N LYS A 53 -4.12 5.32 -33.87
CA LYS A 53 -4.38 4.53 -32.66
C LYS A 53 -4.64 3.08 -33.07
N PRO A 54 -3.92 2.10 -32.51
CA PRO A 54 -4.23 0.69 -32.71
C PRO A 54 -5.68 0.41 -32.30
N GLN A 55 -6.44 -0.25 -33.18
CA GLN A 55 -7.82 -0.67 -32.87
C GLN A 55 -7.83 -1.79 -31.83
N GLU A 56 -6.85 -2.70 -31.91
CA GLU A 56 -6.64 -3.79 -30.94
C GLU A 56 -5.20 -3.77 -30.42
N PRO A 57 -4.95 -3.18 -29.24
CA PRO A 57 -3.63 -3.25 -28.63
C PRO A 57 -3.37 -4.67 -28.09
N ALA A 58 -2.40 -5.39 -28.67
CA ALA A 58 -2.00 -6.76 -28.31
C ALA A 58 -1.59 -6.96 -26.82
N TYR A 59 -1.37 -5.87 -26.08
CA TYR A 59 -1.00 -5.85 -24.67
C TYR A 59 -2.17 -5.53 -23.73
N ALA A 60 -3.40 -5.48 -24.24
CA ALA A 60 -4.59 -5.30 -23.42
C ALA A 60 -5.06 -6.64 -22.85
N PHE A 61 -5.48 -6.62 -21.58
CA PHE A 61 -6.14 -7.76 -20.97
C PHE A 61 -7.41 -8.13 -21.76
N SER A 62 -7.65 -9.42 -21.96
CA SER A 62 -8.90 -9.93 -22.56
C SER A 62 -10.11 -9.58 -21.70
N GLU A 63 -11.32 -9.72 -22.23
CA GLU A 63 -12.54 -9.48 -21.44
C GLU A 63 -12.62 -10.36 -20.20
N ALA A 64 -12.22 -11.63 -20.30
CA ALA A 64 -12.19 -12.56 -19.18
C ALA A 64 -11.16 -12.14 -18.10
N GLU A 65 -9.97 -11.70 -18.52
CA GLU A 65 -8.94 -11.21 -17.62
C GLU A 65 -9.37 -9.91 -16.92
N GLN A 66 -10.03 -9.01 -17.65
CA GLN A 66 -10.62 -7.81 -17.08
C GLN A 66 -11.73 -8.16 -16.09
N ALA A 67 -12.62 -9.11 -16.41
CA ALA A 67 -13.67 -9.57 -15.51
C ALA A 67 -13.08 -10.16 -14.21
N LEU A 68 -11.99 -10.90 -14.30
CA LEU A 68 -11.27 -11.39 -13.12
C LEU A 68 -10.74 -10.24 -12.26
N ILE A 69 -10.05 -9.27 -12.86
CA ILE A 69 -9.55 -8.07 -12.17
C ILE A 69 -10.71 -7.32 -11.47
N LEU A 70 -11.82 -7.11 -12.17
CA LEU A 70 -12.99 -6.40 -11.63
C LEU A 70 -13.69 -7.19 -10.53
N SER A 71 -13.82 -8.51 -10.66
CA SER A 71 -14.43 -9.37 -9.64
C SER A 71 -13.63 -9.34 -8.33
N ARG A 72 -12.29 -9.36 -8.41
CA ARG A 72 -11.41 -9.22 -7.24
C ARG A 72 -11.48 -7.81 -6.66
N ARG A 73 -11.56 -6.78 -7.51
CA ARG A 73 -11.75 -5.39 -7.05
C ARG A 73 -13.05 -5.20 -6.27
N ARG A 74 -14.15 -5.87 -6.67
CA ARG A 74 -15.43 -5.85 -5.94
C ARG A 74 -15.35 -6.40 -4.52
N LYS A 75 -14.32 -7.19 -4.20
CA LYS A 75 -14.04 -7.67 -2.83
C LYS A 75 -13.31 -6.64 -1.96
N GLY A 76 -13.25 -5.37 -2.36
CA GLY A 76 -12.64 -4.29 -1.57
C GLY A 76 -11.10 -4.22 -1.63
N LEU A 77 -10.45 -5.02 -2.47
CA LEU A 77 -8.99 -5.07 -2.55
C LEU A 77 -8.40 -3.72 -3.00
N ALA A 78 -7.45 -3.18 -2.21
CA ALA A 78 -6.63 -2.04 -2.60
C ALA A 78 -5.80 -2.39 -3.86
N LEU A 79 -5.36 -1.38 -4.62
CA LEU A 79 -4.73 -1.61 -5.93
C LEU A 79 -3.51 -2.54 -5.86
N ASP A 80 -2.65 -2.37 -4.84
CA ASP A 80 -1.46 -3.23 -4.72
C ASP A 80 -1.86 -4.67 -4.36
N ASP A 81 -2.81 -4.85 -3.44
CA ASP A 81 -3.32 -6.18 -3.04
C ASP A 81 -4.06 -6.87 -4.18
N LEU A 82 -4.75 -6.09 -5.02
CA LEU A 82 -5.40 -6.56 -6.22
C LEU A 82 -4.37 -7.06 -7.23
N VAL A 83 -3.31 -6.28 -7.47
CA VAL A 83 -2.23 -6.67 -8.39
C VAL A 83 -1.60 -7.97 -7.94
N ASP A 84 -1.21 -8.07 -6.67
CA ASP A 84 -0.61 -9.29 -6.13
C ASP A 84 -1.57 -10.50 -6.27
N ALA A 85 -2.87 -10.30 -5.99
CA ALA A 85 -3.87 -11.36 -6.10
C ALA A 85 -4.18 -11.80 -7.54
N VAL A 86 -4.10 -10.89 -8.53
CA VAL A 86 -4.31 -11.24 -9.94
C VAL A 86 -3.03 -11.71 -10.62
N GLN A 87 -1.85 -11.41 -10.07
CA GLN A 87 -0.58 -11.84 -10.66
C GLN A 87 -0.38 -13.36 -10.56
N VAL A 88 -1.06 -14.03 -9.62
CA VAL A 88 -1.09 -15.50 -9.51
C VAL A 88 -1.70 -16.14 -10.77
N PRO A 89 -2.95 -15.82 -11.18
CA PRO A 89 -3.51 -16.32 -12.43
C PRO A 89 -3.06 -15.56 -13.69
N LEU A 90 -2.57 -14.33 -13.57
CA LEU A 90 -2.15 -13.45 -14.67
C LEU A 90 -0.72 -12.91 -14.46
N PRO A 91 0.34 -13.70 -14.71
CA PRO A 91 1.72 -13.31 -14.43
C PRO A 91 2.18 -11.99 -15.10
N GLN A 92 1.57 -11.66 -16.25
CA GLN A 92 1.80 -10.42 -17.00
C GLN A 92 1.17 -9.18 -16.35
N ALA A 93 0.34 -9.35 -15.32
CA ALA A 93 -0.39 -8.25 -14.70
C ALA A 93 0.54 -7.30 -13.94
N LYS A 94 0.78 -6.13 -14.54
CA LYS A 94 1.54 -5.04 -13.93
C LYS A 94 0.59 -4.03 -13.29
N ARG A 95 1.00 -3.40 -12.20
CA ARG A 95 0.21 -2.36 -11.51
C ARG A 95 -0.36 -1.29 -12.44
N ALA A 96 0.43 -0.84 -13.42
CA ALA A 96 0.01 0.19 -14.36
C ALA A 96 -1.12 -0.30 -15.29
N THR A 97 -1.06 -1.55 -15.77
CA THR A 97 -2.09 -2.10 -16.65
C THR A 97 -3.36 -2.41 -15.87
N VAL A 98 -3.24 -2.99 -14.67
CA VAL A 98 -4.38 -3.20 -13.76
C VAL A 98 -5.06 -1.88 -13.42
N HIS A 99 -4.30 -0.84 -13.05
CA HIS A 99 -4.85 0.49 -12.78
C HIS A 99 -5.58 1.07 -13.99
N ARG A 100 -5.06 0.92 -15.21
CA ARG A 100 -5.73 1.39 -16.43
C ARG A 100 -7.07 0.67 -16.67
N VAL A 101 -7.17 -0.63 -16.36
CA VAL A 101 -8.45 -1.36 -16.38
C VAL A 101 -9.42 -0.74 -15.37
N LEU A 102 -8.99 -0.52 -14.13
CA LEU A 102 -9.85 0.08 -13.11
C LEU A 102 -10.35 1.49 -13.48
N VAL A 103 -9.48 2.31 -14.08
CA VAL A 103 -9.86 3.66 -14.56
C VAL A 103 -10.87 3.57 -15.69
N ARG A 104 -10.66 2.68 -16.67
CA ARG A 104 -11.59 2.49 -17.78
C ARG A 104 -12.99 2.07 -17.32
N HIS A 105 -13.05 1.24 -16.29
CA HIS A 105 -14.29 0.76 -15.68
C HIS A 105 -14.77 1.63 -14.49
N GLN A 106 -14.16 2.79 -14.27
CA GLN A 106 -14.53 3.77 -13.23
C GLN A 106 -14.58 3.23 -11.78
N VAL A 107 -13.76 2.22 -11.49
CA VAL A 107 -13.65 1.58 -10.15
C VAL A 107 -12.27 1.77 -9.53
N ASN A 108 -11.53 2.80 -9.98
CA ASN A 108 -10.18 3.09 -9.51
C ASN A 108 -10.15 3.61 -8.06
N ARG A 109 -11.25 4.13 -7.52
CA ARG A 109 -11.38 4.48 -6.11
C ARG A 109 -12.31 3.51 -5.40
N LEU A 110 -11.91 3.01 -4.22
CA LEU A 110 -12.76 2.12 -3.43
C LEU A 110 -14.03 2.83 -2.93
N SER A 111 -13.96 4.13 -2.69
CA SER A 111 -15.11 4.96 -2.32
C SER A 111 -16.21 4.99 -3.39
N GLN A 112 -15.89 4.74 -4.66
CA GLN A 112 -16.87 4.66 -5.75
C GLN A 112 -17.64 3.33 -5.76
N MET A 113 -17.31 2.39 -4.87
CA MET A 113 -17.89 1.04 -4.83
C MET A 113 -18.76 0.79 -3.59
N SER A 114 -18.90 1.80 -2.72
CA SER A 114 -19.78 1.74 -1.54
C SER A 114 -20.80 2.88 -1.64
N PRO A 115 -22.10 2.60 -1.81
CA PRO A 115 -23.12 3.64 -1.70
C PRO A 115 -23.22 4.05 -0.23
N GLY A 116 -22.84 5.30 0.06
CA GLY A 116 -23.04 5.91 1.38
C GLY A 116 -21.81 5.89 2.27
N GLN A 117 -20.88 6.81 2.01
CA GLN A 117 -20.28 7.65 3.06
C GLN A 117 -19.59 8.83 2.37
N GLY A 118 -20.06 10.02 2.73
CA GLY A 118 -19.86 11.27 2.01
C GLY A 118 -18.41 11.72 1.87
N ASP A 119 -18.25 12.60 0.88
CA ASP A 119 -17.05 13.33 0.56
C ASP A 119 -16.40 13.97 1.80
N SER A 120 -15.10 13.74 1.95
CA SER A 120 -14.22 14.74 2.55
C SER A 120 -13.30 15.27 1.45
N PRO A 121 -13.42 16.54 1.05
CA PRO A 121 -12.50 17.14 0.11
C PRO A 121 -11.18 17.38 0.84
N ARG A 122 -10.12 16.69 0.41
CA ARG A 122 -8.76 17.15 0.67
C ARG A 122 -8.02 17.21 -0.65
N ALA A 123 -7.99 18.42 -1.21
CA ALA A 123 -7.06 18.77 -2.27
C ALA A 123 -5.63 18.48 -1.79
N PRO A 124 -4.75 17.95 -2.66
CA PRO A 124 -3.34 17.90 -2.34
C PRO A 124 -2.79 19.33 -2.42
N GLU A 125 -2.55 19.96 -1.27
CA GLU A 125 -1.61 21.07 -1.21
C GLU A 125 -0.26 20.57 -1.74
N ASP A 126 0.25 21.28 -2.73
CA ASP A 126 1.56 21.07 -3.35
C ASP A 126 2.66 21.39 -2.33
N LYS A 127 2.94 20.44 -1.44
CA LYS A 127 4.10 20.48 -0.56
C LYS A 127 5.22 19.77 -1.31
N GLY A 128 6.14 20.58 -1.82
CA GLY A 128 7.31 20.20 -2.59
C GLY A 128 7.93 18.87 -2.14
N ALA A 129 8.38 18.11 -3.15
CA ALA A 129 8.91 16.76 -3.00
C ALA A 129 9.75 16.60 -1.72
N PRO A 130 9.35 15.72 -0.77
CA PRO A 130 10.15 15.51 0.42
C PRO A 130 11.50 14.96 0.00
N GLN A 131 12.58 15.63 0.39
CA GLN A 131 13.94 15.12 0.33
C GLN A 131 13.93 13.67 0.80
N LYS A 132 14.42 12.76 -0.05
CA LYS A 132 14.61 11.35 0.28
C LYS A 132 15.69 11.25 1.35
N ASN A 133 15.30 11.44 2.61
CA ASN A 133 16.12 11.02 3.73
C ASN A 133 16.13 9.49 3.68
N THR A 134 17.25 8.93 3.23
CA THR A 134 17.56 7.52 3.39
C THR A 134 17.53 7.24 4.89
N PHE A 135 16.52 6.49 5.31
CA PHE A 135 16.43 6.05 6.68
C PHE A 135 17.66 5.20 6.98
N LYS A 136 18.31 5.43 8.13
CA LYS A 136 19.39 4.57 8.63
C LYS A 136 18.94 3.11 8.55
N ASP A 137 19.75 2.23 7.97
CA ASP A 137 19.46 0.80 7.89
C ASP A 137 19.53 0.22 9.30
N TYR A 138 18.39 -0.27 9.78
CA TYR A 138 18.31 -1.03 11.02
C TYR A 138 18.14 -2.50 10.64
N GLY A 139 18.89 -3.38 11.31
CA GLY A 139 18.54 -4.80 11.34
C GLY A 139 17.20 -5.03 12.05
N PRO A 140 16.67 -6.26 12.00
CA PRO A 140 15.48 -6.65 12.74
C PRO A 140 15.60 -6.32 14.24
N GLY A 141 14.46 -6.05 14.87
CA GLY A 141 14.40 -5.77 16.31
C GLY A 141 14.17 -4.30 16.66
N PHE A 142 13.87 -3.45 15.66
CA PHE A 142 13.34 -2.12 15.91
C PHE A 142 11.84 -2.12 15.63
N VAL A 143 11.07 -2.32 16.69
CA VAL A 143 9.62 -2.49 16.66
C VAL A 143 8.91 -1.17 16.95
N HIS A 144 7.92 -0.85 16.13
CA HIS A 144 6.96 0.23 16.38
C HIS A 144 5.67 -0.36 16.92
N MET A 145 5.15 0.23 18.00
CA MET A 145 3.95 -0.26 18.66
C MET A 145 2.94 0.86 18.87
N ASP A 146 1.66 0.53 18.67
CA ASP A 146 0.51 1.42 18.83
C ASP A 146 -0.76 0.58 19.02
N CYS A 147 -1.90 1.22 19.28
CA CYS A 147 -3.20 0.57 19.31
C CYS A 147 -4.28 1.43 18.65
N PHE A 148 -5.34 0.80 18.17
CA PHE A 148 -6.50 1.50 17.64
C PHE A 148 -7.83 0.88 18.10
N TYR A 149 -8.88 1.70 18.05
CA TYR A 149 -10.24 1.29 18.42
C TYR A 149 -10.84 0.34 17.39
N LEU A 150 -11.39 -0.76 17.88
CA LEU A 150 -12.25 -1.66 17.12
C LEU A 150 -13.72 -1.23 17.20
N PRO A 151 -14.58 -1.71 16.29
CA PRO A 151 -16.03 -1.53 16.39
C PRO A 151 -16.56 -1.94 17.77
N LYS A 152 -17.58 -1.23 18.26
CA LYS A 152 -18.28 -1.65 19.49
C LYS A 152 -19.14 -2.87 19.14
N LEU A 153 -19.00 -3.92 19.93
CA LEU A 153 -19.83 -5.13 19.86
C LEU A 153 -20.38 -5.38 21.27
N ASP A 154 -21.68 -5.64 21.38
CA ASP A 154 -22.39 -5.85 22.65
C ASP A 154 -22.19 -4.70 23.65
N GLY A 155 -22.25 -3.46 23.14
CA GLY A 155 -22.00 -2.24 23.93
C GLY A 155 -20.54 -2.04 24.37
N THR A 156 -19.69 -3.05 24.21
CA THR A 156 -18.32 -3.08 24.70
C THR A 156 -17.34 -2.66 23.62
N ARG A 157 -16.42 -1.75 23.98
CA ARG A 157 -15.36 -1.29 23.10
C ARG A 157 -14.10 -2.12 23.32
N ARG A 158 -13.46 -2.52 22.22
CA ARG A 158 -12.21 -3.28 22.20
C ARG A 158 -11.13 -2.54 21.42
N TYR A 159 -9.91 -3.02 21.57
CA TYR A 159 -8.72 -2.40 21.04
C TYR A 159 -7.87 -3.43 20.31
N CYS A 160 -7.32 -3.06 19.16
CA CYS A 160 -6.32 -3.85 18.48
C CYS A 160 -4.96 -3.20 18.72
N PHE A 161 -4.10 -3.89 19.46
CA PHE A 161 -2.70 -3.55 19.59
C PHE A 161 -1.94 -4.07 18.38
N VAL A 162 -1.01 -3.27 17.89
CA VAL A 162 -0.23 -3.54 16.69
C VAL A 162 1.24 -3.30 17.00
N ALA A 163 2.07 -4.27 16.65
CA ALA A 163 3.51 -4.13 16.62
C ALA A 163 4.01 -4.42 15.20
N ILE A 164 5.00 -3.66 14.72
CA ILE A 164 5.59 -3.87 13.39
C ILE A 164 7.08 -3.59 13.42
N ASP A 165 7.87 -4.55 12.93
CA ASP A 165 9.32 -4.38 12.79
C ASP A 165 9.68 -3.56 11.55
N ARG A 166 10.71 -2.73 11.70
CA ARG A 166 11.14 -1.80 10.67
C ARG A 166 11.84 -2.47 9.49
N ALA A 167 12.62 -3.52 9.75
CA ALA A 167 13.49 -4.15 8.75
C ALA A 167 12.73 -5.19 7.92
N THR A 168 12.05 -6.11 8.61
CA THR A 168 11.30 -7.23 8.03
C THR A 168 9.87 -6.85 7.62
N ARG A 169 9.31 -5.78 8.20
CA ARG A 169 7.86 -5.46 8.15
C ARG A 169 6.98 -6.50 8.79
N LEU A 170 7.53 -7.46 9.54
CA LEU A 170 6.74 -8.46 10.24
C LEU A 170 5.87 -7.74 11.27
N ALA A 171 4.56 -7.97 11.21
CA ALA A 171 3.59 -7.32 12.07
C ALA A 171 2.94 -8.34 13.00
N PHE A 172 2.55 -7.90 14.19
CA PHE A 172 1.80 -8.68 15.17
C PHE A 172 0.56 -7.89 15.61
N LEU A 173 -0.59 -8.56 15.66
CA LEU A 173 -1.87 -7.98 16.06
C LEU A 173 -2.39 -8.71 17.29
N TRP A 174 -2.97 -7.99 18.24
CA TRP A 174 -3.63 -8.59 19.40
C TRP A 174 -4.86 -7.79 19.81
N VAL A 175 -5.97 -8.49 20.03
CA VAL A 175 -7.22 -7.87 20.50
C VAL A 175 -7.26 -7.88 22.02
N SER A 176 -7.49 -6.72 22.62
CA SER A 176 -7.64 -6.54 24.06
C SER A 176 -8.97 -5.85 24.37
N ASP A 177 -9.55 -6.18 25.52
CA ASP A 177 -10.73 -5.51 26.06
C ASP A 177 -10.38 -4.17 26.73
N HIS A 178 -9.09 -3.96 27.06
CA HIS A 178 -8.61 -2.79 27.77
C HIS A 178 -7.53 -2.03 26.98
N LYS A 179 -7.48 -0.71 27.20
CA LYS A 179 -6.45 0.20 26.67
C LYS A 179 -5.78 0.93 27.82
N ASP A 180 -4.94 0.20 28.54
CA ASP A 180 -4.20 0.69 29.69
C ASP A 180 -2.76 0.16 29.69
N ALA A 181 -1.99 0.57 30.69
CA ALA A 181 -0.59 0.18 30.86
C ALA A 181 -0.41 -1.34 31.02
N ALA A 182 -1.37 -2.03 31.65
CA ALA A 182 -1.30 -3.47 31.87
C ALA A 182 -1.49 -4.23 30.55
N ALA A 183 -2.49 -3.85 29.75
CA ALA A 183 -2.74 -4.39 28.43
C ALA A 183 -1.56 -4.15 27.47
N ALA A 184 -0.98 -2.94 27.47
CA ALA A 184 0.19 -2.63 26.66
C ALA A 184 1.43 -3.45 27.07
N THR A 185 1.63 -3.63 28.39
CA THR A 185 2.74 -4.45 28.92
C THR A 185 2.57 -5.92 28.58
N ASP A 186 1.35 -6.46 28.70
CA ASP A 186 1.03 -7.82 28.28
C ASP A 186 1.23 -8.02 26.77
N PHE A 187 0.80 -7.05 25.96
CA PHE A 187 1.03 -7.07 24.52
C PHE A 187 2.52 -7.07 24.16
N LEU A 188 3.36 -6.31 24.88
CA LEU A 188 4.81 -6.36 24.68
C LEU A 188 5.38 -7.76 25.00
N ARG A 189 4.92 -8.43 26.07
CA ARG A 189 5.33 -9.82 26.34
C ARG A 189 4.98 -10.76 25.19
N LYS A 190 3.76 -10.62 24.65
CA LYS A 190 3.31 -11.39 23.48
C LYS A 190 4.15 -11.08 22.24
N CYS A 191 4.54 -9.81 22.03
CA CYS A 191 5.47 -9.45 20.96
C CYS A 191 6.82 -10.15 21.11
N LEU A 192 7.40 -10.16 22.32
CA LEU A 192 8.67 -10.85 22.59
C LEU A 192 8.56 -12.36 22.39
N ALA A 193 7.38 -12.94 22.66
CA ALA A 193 7.09 -14.34 22.41
C ALA A 193 6.73 -14.64 20.95
N PHE A 194 6.42 -13.64 20.13
CA PHE A 194 6.05 -13.78 18.70
C PHE A 194 7.26 -13.58 17.79
N PHE A 195 7.97 -12.45 17.91
CA PHE A 195 9.06 -12.11 17.01
C PHE A 195 10.21 -13.13 17.14
N PRO A 196 10.74 -13.67 16.03
CA PRO A 196 11.84 -14.64 16.09
C PRO A 196 13.20 -13.95 16.32
N PHE A 197 13.23 -12.62 16.38
CA PHE A 197 14.43 -11.81 16.59
C PHE A 197 14.41 -11.05 17.91
N ARG A 198 15.61 -10.71 18.39
CA ARG A 198 15.78 -9.90 19.60
C ARG A 198 15.23 -8.50 19.35
N VAL A 199 14.16 -8.15 20.06
CA VAL A 199 13.69 -6.76 20.07
C VAL A 199 14.69 -5.93 20.88
N THR A 200 15.35 -4.97 20.23
CA THR A 200 16.37 -4.11 20.87
C THR A 200 15.87 -2.69 21.06
N LYS A 201 14.87 -2.26 20.27
CA LYS A 201 14.29 -0.93 20.33
C LYS A 201 12.79 -1.01 20.18
N LEU A 202 12.08 -0.26 21.02
CA LEU A 202 10.64 -0.12 20.96
C LEU A 202 10.29 1.36 20.76
N LEU A 203 9.55 1.70 19.71
CA LEU A 203 8.98 3.04 19.52
C LEU A 203 7.48 3.02 19.79
N THR A 204 7.04 3.84 20.73
CA THR A 204 5.61 4.12 20.98
C THR A 204 5.32 5.61 20.81
N ASP A 205 4.05 5.98 20.82
CA ASP A 205 3.68 7.37 21.10
C ASP A 205 3.76 7.67 22.62
N ASN A 206 3.31 8.86 23.03
CA ASN A 206 3.23 9.26 24.44
C ASN A 206 1.85 8.99 25.06
N GLY A 207 1.09 8.02 24.53
CA GLY A 207 -0.16 7.56 25.12
C GLY A 207 0.05 7.10 26.57
N ARG A 208 -0.96 7.28 27.42
CA ARG A 208 -0.90 6.90 28.85
C ARG A 208 -0.71 5.40 29.04
N GLU A 209 -1.10 4.61 28.04
CA GLU A 209 -0.90 3.18 27.98
C GLU A 209 0.56 2.77 27.74
N PHE A 210 1.42 3.68 27.23
CA PHE A 210 2.80 3.37 26.88
C PHE A 210 3.83 4.14 27.70
N ALA A 211 3.53 5.39 28.11
CA ALA A 211 4.43 6.22 28.89
C ALA A 211 3.68 7.24 29.76
N LEU A 212 4.30 7.62 30.89
CA LEU A 212 3.83 8.73 31.74
C LEU A 212 4.57 10.04 31.47
N LYS A 213 5.42 10.08 30.44
CA LYS A 213 6.25 11.23 30.09
C LYS A 213 5.41 12.45 29.72
N GLY A 214 5.48 13.48 30.56
CA GLY A 214 4.74 14.73 30.38
C GLY A 214 3.40 14.82 31.12
N PHE A 215 2.95 13.74 31.78
CA PHE A 215 1.74 13.77 32.59
C PHE A 215 1.99 14.35 33.99
N ARG A 216 0.98 15.04 34.51
CA ARG A 216 0.96 15.65 35.85
C ARG A 216 -0.13 15.01 36.70
N ASN A 217 0.09 14.93 38.01
CA ASN A 217 -0.94 14.51 38.96
C ASN A 217 -1.97 15.64 39.19
N ARG A 218 -3.00 15.38 40.01
CA ARG A 218 -4.08 16.34 40.32
C ARG A 218 -3.60 17.65 40.96
N TRP A 219 -2.36 17.67 41.48
CA TRP A 219 -1.73 18.83 42.09
C TRP A 219 -0.73 19.52 41.14
N GLY A 220 -0.71 19.16 39.86
CA GLY A 220 0.14 19.78 38.85
C GLY A 220 1.60 19.30 38.85
N ASN A 221 1.98 18.35 39.70
CA ASN A 221 3.35 17.83 39.75
C ASN A 221 3.56 16.75 38.69
N ARG A 222 4.72 16.75 38.02
CA ARG A 222 5.08 15.71 37.04
C ARG A 222 5.04 14.33 37.71
N LEU A 223 4.40 13.37 37.06
CA LEU A 223 4.45 11.98 37.48
C LEU A 223 5.90 11.48 37.32
N ARG A 224 6.48 10.98 38.41
CA ARG A 224 7.82 10.38 38.44
C ARG A 224 7.80 8.85 38.58
N VAL A 225 6.60 8.26 38.55
CA VAL A 225 6.42 6.80 38.64
C VAL A 225 6.90 6.18 37.34
N LYS A 226 7.75 5.14 37.45
CA LYS A 226 8.22 4.37 36.30
C LYS A 226 7.06 3.60 35.70
N HIS A 227 6.86 3.72 34.39
CA HIS A 227 5.76 3.04 33.73
C HIS A 227 6.04 1.53 33.62
N ALA A 228 5.01 0.68 33.76
CA ALA A 228 5.19 -0.79 33.76
C ALA A 228 5.85 -1.31 32.48
N LEU A 229 5.53 -0.70 31.34
CA LEU A 229 6.15 -1.02 30.06
C LEU A 229 7.62 -0.60 29.99
N GLU A 230 7.99 0.55 30.57
CA GLU A 230 9.39 1.00 30.66
C GLU A 230 10.20 0.03 31.53
N ALA A 231 9.64 -0.43 32.64
CA ALA A 231 10.27 -1.43 33.50
C ALA A 231 10.47 -2.78 32.78
N LEU A 232 9.48 -3.23 32.00
CA LEU A 232 9.63 -4.43 31.18
C LEU A 232 10.70 -4.26 30.10
N CYS A 233 10.76 -3.09 29.45
CA CYS A 233 11.80 -2.81 28.45
C CYS A 233 13.19 -2.90 29.07
N GLU A 234 13.41 -2.28 30.24
CA GLU A 234 14.70 -2.32 30.92
C GLU A 234 15.12 -3.73 31.33
N ALA A 235 14.19 -4.52 31.87
CA ALA A 235 14.44 -5.91 32.25
C ALA A 235 14.88 -6.80 31.06
N TRP A 236 14.45 -6.45 29.84
CA TRP A 236 14.79 -7.16 28.61
C TRP A 236 15.87 -6.46 27.78
N GLY A 237 16.50 -5.40 28.30
CA GLY A 237 17.53 -4.64 27.58
C GLY A 237 17.02 -3.91 26.33
N ILE A 238 15.74 -3.55 26.30
CA ILE A 238 15.07 -2.87 25.19
C ILE A 238 15.16 -1.37 25.38
N GLU A 239 15.71 -0.66 24.39
CA GLU A 239 15.69 0.79 24.37
C GLU A 239 14.27 1.29 24.02
N HIS A 240 13.52 1.77 25.01
CA HIS A 240 12.21 2.38 24.79
C HIS A 240 12.35 3.84 24.35
N ARG A 241 11.82 4.15 23.17
CA ARG A 241 11.72 5.50 22.61
C ARG A 241 10.26 5.90 22.52
N THR A 242 9.99 7.17 22.79
CA THR A 242 8.68 7.77 22.52
C THR A 242 8.78 8.82 21.41
N THR A 243 7.68 9.03 20.69
CA THR A 243 7.61 10.12 19.70
C THR A 243 7.87 11.47 20.36
N LYS A 244 8.53 12.38 19.65
CA LYS A 244 8.68 13.75 20.14
C LYS A 244 7.33 14.48 20.07
N PRO A 245 6.97 15.29 21.07
CA PRO A 245 5.80 16.17 20.98
C PRO A 245 5.83 16.99 19.69
N TYR A 246 4.67 17.14 19.04
CA TYR A 246 4.51 17.93 17.81
C TYR A 246 5.32 17.44 16.59
N THR A 247 5.86 16.20 16.61
CA THR A 247 6.57 15.59 15.47
C THR A 247 5.89 14.29 15.00
N PRO A 248 4.69 14.37 14.40
CA PRO A 248 3.85 13.18 14.09
C PRO A 248 4.50 12.15 13.15
N LYS A 249 5.55 12.52 12.40
CA LYS A 249 6.15 11.66 11.37
C LYS A 249 6.91 10.44 11.91
N THR A 250 7.25 10.38 13.20
CA THR A 250 8.13 9.31 13.71
C THR A 250 7.45 7.96 13.88
N ASN A 251 6.14 7.91 14.16
CA ASN A 251 5.40 6.63 14.28
C ASN A 251 4.62 6.23 13.02
N GLY A 252 4.89 6.88 11.89
CA GLY A 252 4.14 6.67 10.65
C GLY A 252 4.17 5.24 10.06
N LEU A 253 5.01 4.35 10.59
CA LEU A 253 5.01 2.94 10.19
C LEU A 253 3.83 2.18 10.79
N VAL A 254 3.67 2.21 12.11
CA VAL A 254 2.55 1.51 12.77
C VAL A 254 1.23 2.22 12.49
N GLU A 255 1.21 3.55 12.34
CA GLU A 255 0.02 4.27 11.90
C GLU A 255 -0.45 3.81 10.51
N ARG A 256 0.49 3.60 9.57
CA ARG A 256 0.17 3.03 8.26
C ARG A 256 -0.36 1.60 8.40
N MET A 257 0.25 0.79 9.26
CA MET A 257 -0.24 -0.57 9.52
C MET A 257 -1.67 -0.56 10.07
N ASN A 258 -1.96 0.32 11.03
CA ASN A 258 -3.30 0.52 11.60
C ASN A 258 -4.31 0.92 10.50
N GLY A 259 -3.93 1.84 9.62
CA GLY A 259 -4.74 2.23 8.46
C GLY A 259 -5.04 1.05 7.53
N LEU A 260 -4.02 0.30 7.13
CA LEU A 260 -4.14 -0.88 6.26
C LEU A 260 -5.03 -1.96 6.89
N THR A 261 -4.81 -2.28 8.18
CA THR A 261 -5.64 -3.24 8.90
C THR A 261 -7.10 -2.81 8.89
N LYS A 262 -7.39 -1.54 9.22
CA LYS A 262 -8.77 -1.03 9.19
C LYS A 262 -9.40 -1.11 7.82
N GLU A 263 -8.66 -0.73 6.78
CA GLU A 263 -9.11 -0.76 5.38
C GLU A 263 -9.37 -2.17 4.86
N ALA A 264 -8.64 -3.17 5.34
CA ALA A 264 -8.84 -4.57 4.96
C ALA A 264 -9.92 -5.30 5.77
N THR A 265 -10.29 -4.77 6.95
CA THR A 265 -11.17 -5.45 7.91
C THR A 265 -12.34 -4.55 8.31
N THR A 266 -12.21 -3.83 9.43
CA THR A 266 -13.27 -3.07 10.12
C THR A 266 -14.01 -2.02 9.29
N LYS A 267 -13.46 -1.56 8.16
CA LYS A 267 -14.13 -0.62 7.24
C LYS A 267 -14.95 -1.30 6.15
N VAL A 268 -14.71 -2.59 5.90
CA VAL A 268 -15.34 -3.36 4.82
C VAL A 268 -16.34 -4.36 5.38
N HIS A 269 -16.05 -4.93 6.55
CA HIS A 269 -16.87 -5.96 7.17
C HIS A 269 -17.65 -5.42 8.38
N ARG A 270 -18.86 -5.95 8.59
CA ARG A 270 -19.63 -5.79 9.82
C ARG A 270 -19.64 -7.12 10.54
N TYR A 271 -19.39 -7.11 11.84
CA TYR A 271 -19.26 -8.32 12.65
C TYR A 271 -20.50 -8.51 13.53
N GLN A 272 -20.96 -9.75 13.65
CA GLN A 272 -22.03 -10.18 14.55
C GLN A 272 -21.50 -10.65 15.90
N SER A 273 -20.22 -11.05 15.96
CA SER A 273 -19.59 -11.49 17.20
C SER A 273 -18.14 -11.01 17.32
N VAL A 274 -17.62 -11.02 18.55
CA VAL A 274 -16.20 -10.74 18.81
C VAL A 274 -15.30 -11.77 18.16
N GLN A 275 -15.73 -13.03 18.09
CA GLN A 275 -14.95 -14.10 17.48
C GLN A 275 -14.81 -13.88 15.98
N GLU A 276 -15.89 -13.55 15.28
CA GLU A 276 -15.86 -13.23 13.85
C GLU A 276 -14.88 -12.06 13.54
N MET A 277 -14.89 -11.02 14.36
CA MET A 277 -13.94 -9.91 14.25
C MET A 277 -12.50 -10.36 14.46
N LYS A 278 -12.25 -11.23 15.46
CA LYS A 278 -10.91 -11.79 15.72
C LYS A 278 -10.44 -12.66 14.56
N ASP A 279 -11.32 -13.47 13.99
CA ASP A 279 -11.02 -14.35 12.86
C ASP A 279 -10.69 -13.56 11.60
N ASP A 280 -11.43 -12.48 11.31
CA ASP A 280 -11.15 -11.58 10.19
C ASP A 280 -9.81 -10.84 10.36
N LEU A 281 -9.53 -10.32 11.57
CA LEU A 281 -8.25 -9.71 11.91
C LEU A 281 -7.09 -10.72 11.77
N HIS A 282 -7.30 -11.97 12.20
CA HIS A 282 -6.32 -13.04 12.07
C HIS A 282 -6.08 -13.41 10.61
N GLY A 283 -7.15 -13.56 9.81
CA GLY A 283 -7.05 -13.80 8.37
C GLY A 283 -6.29 -12.71 7.63
N TRP A 284 -6.53 -11.44 7.98
CA TRP A 284 -5.74 -10.32 7.48
C TRP A 284 -4.27 -10.40 7.91
N PHE A 285 -4.00 -10.68 9.18
CA PHE A 285 -2.64 -10.84 9.71
C PHE A 285 -1.87 -11.93 8.95
N VAL A 286 -2.49 -13.09 8.73
CA VAL A 286 -1.90 -14.19 7.97
C VAL A 286 -1.61 -13.75 6.54
N ARG A 287 -2.59 -13.13 5.88
CA ARG A 287 -2.41 -12.59 4.52
C ARG A 287 -1.24 -11.60 4.45
N TYR A 288 -1.18 -10.65 5.38
CA TYR A 288 -0.18 -9.59 5.40
C TYR A 288 1.24 -10.14 5.56
N ASN A 289 1.44 -11.09 6.49
CA ASN A 289 2.75 -11.62 6.84
C ASN A 289 3.25 -12.73 5.91
N PHE A 290 2.35 -13.54 5.35
CA PHE A 290 2.76 -14.75 4.63
C PHE A 290 2.42 -14.73 3.13
N TYR A 291 1.47 -13.90 2.69
CA TYR A 291 0.97 -13.94 1.31
C TYR A 291 1.06 -12.62 0.55
N ARG A 292 1.34 -11.51 1.23
CA ARG A 292 1.38 -10.17 0.62
C ARG A 292 2.81 -9.68 0.43
N PRO A 293 3.30 -9.56 -0.81
CA PRO A 293 4.56 -8.91 -1.13
C PRO A 293 4.59 -7.42 -0.76
N HIS A 294 5.71 -6.92 -0.24
CA HIS A 294 5.87 -5.49 0.05
C HIS A 294 7.06 -4.89 -0.69
N ARG A 295 6.80 -3.81 -1.42
CA ARG A 295 7.83 -3.12 -2.23
C ARG A 295 9.04 -2.64 -1.42
N ARG A 296 8.83 -2.24 -0.16
CA ARG A 296 9.90 -1.71 0.71
C ARG A 296 10.89 -2.77 1.17
N ILE A 297 10.56 -4.05 0.99
CA ILE A 297 11.41 -5.21 1.31
C ILE A 297 11.60 -6.07 0.05
N GLY A 298 11.75 -5.42 -1.12
CA GLY A 298 12.10 -6.10 -2.36
C GLY A 298 10.99 -6.99 -2.95
N LYS A 299 9.71 -6.68 -2.69
CA LYS A 299 8.55 -7.52 -3.06
C LYS A 299 8.60 -8.91 -2.42
N LYS A 300 9.17 -9.01 -1.23
CA LYS A 300 9.05 -10.18 -0.36
C LYS A 300 7.89 -10.01 0.60
N THR A 301 7.35 -11.11 1.10
CA THR A 301 6.45 -11.10 2.25
C THR A 301 7.26 -10.79 3.52
N PRO A 302 6.62 -10.32 4.61
CA PRO A 302 7.33 -10.10 5.86
C PRO A 302 7.99 -11.36 6.43
N TYR A 303 7.35 -12.53 6.24
CA TYR A 303 7.91 -13.83 6.59
C TYR A 303 9.17 -14.14 5.75
N GLU A 304 9.10 -14.01 4.43
CA GLU A 304 10.28 -14.21 3.56
C GLU A 304 11.41 -13.24 3.90
N ALA A 305 11.09 -11.98 4.22
CA ALA A 305 12.11 -11.03 4.66
C ALA A 305 12.76 -11.45 5.98
N ALA A 306 11.99 -12.01 6.93
CA ALA A 306 12.56 -12.56 8.17
C ALA A 306 13.51 -13.73 7.90
N LEU A 307 13.17 -14.64 6.97
CA LEU A 307 14.06 -15.73 6.54
C LEU A 307 15.35 -15.20 5.92
N LEU A 308 15.28 -14.25 5.00
CA LEU A 308 16.46 -13.65 4.37
C LEU A 308 17.37 -12.92 5.38
N TRP A 309 16.78 -12.28 6.39
CA TRP A 309 17.54 -11.68 7.47
C TRP A 309 18.22 -12.74 8.35
N TYR A 310 17.54 -13.85 8.61
CA TYR A 310 18.10 -14.97 9.36
C TYR A 310 19.27 -15.61 8.62
N GLU A 311 19.16 -15.85 7.31
CA GLU A 311 20.25 -16.35 6.47
C GLU A 311 21.47 -15.40 6.48
N LYS A 312 21.22 -14.08 6.49
CA LYS A 312 22.26 -13.07 6.50
C LYS A 312 22.98 -12.96 7.84
N ASP A 313 22.23 -12.96 8.94
CA ASP A 313 22.78 -12.83 10.29
C ASP A 313 21.88 -13.54 11.33
N PRO A 314 22.13 -14.84 11.57
CA PRO A 314 21.37 -15.61 12.57
C PRO A 314 21.51 -15.08 13.99
N SER A 315 22.57 -14.33 14.32
CA SER A 315 22.85 -13.88 15.69
C SER A 315 21.83 -12.86 16.20
N LEU A 316 21.13 -12.17 15.28
CA LEU A 316 20.04 -11.25 15.58
C LEU A 316 18.77 -12.00 16.04
N PHE A 317 18.72 -13.30 15.83
CA PHE A 317 17.55 -14.14 16.08
C PHE A 317 17.63 -14.91 17.40
N THR A 318 16.49 -15.07 18.07
CA THR A 318 16.35 -15.94 19.24
C THR A 318 15.93 -17.35 18.85
N ARG A 319 15.37 -17.51 17.66
CA ARG A 319 14.98 -18.78 17.05
C ARG A 319 14.82 -18.61 15.54
N GLU A 320 14.77 -19.73 14.84
CA GLU A 320 14.54 -19.74 13.40
C GLU A 320 13.14 -19.17 13.05
N PRO A 321 13.00 -18.36 11.99
CA PRO A 321 11.72 -17.79 11.59
C PRO A 321 10.65 -18.82 11.24
N THR A 322 11.02 -20.07 10.89
CA THR A 322 10.08 -21.17 10.63
C THR A 322 9.14 -21.45 11.83
N ALA A 323 9.54 -21.08 13.05
CA ALA A 323 8.69 -21.10 14.24
C ALA A 323 7.39 -20.25 14.09
N LEU A 324 7.37 -19.28 13.18
CA LEU A 324 6.17 -18.47 12.89
C LEU A 324 5.06 -19.27 12.22
N LEU A 325 5.38 -20.39 11.53
CA LEU A 325 4.39 -21.24 10.86
C LEU A 325 3.55 -22.06 11.86
N VAL A 326 4.09 -22.30 13.05
CA VAL A 326 3.43 -23.07 14.12
C VAL A 326 2.92 -22.19 15.25
N TYR A 327 3.09 -20.87 15.15
CA TYR A 327 2.66 -19.94 16.19
C TYR A 327 1.13 -19.95 16.30
N ARG A 328 0.61 -20.39 17.45
CA ARG A 328 -0.81 -20.31 17.81
C ARG A 328 -0.99 -19.14 18.78
N SER A 329 -1.77 -18.14 18.37
CA SER A 329 -2.07 -16.92 19.12
C SER A 329 -3.06 -17.16 20.25
#